data_AF-A0A3P8JK88-F1
#
_entry.id   AF-A0A3P8JK88-F1
#
_cell.length_a   1.000
_cell.length_b   1.000
_cell.length_c   1.000
_cell.angle_alpha   90.00
_cell.angle_beta   90.00
_cell.angle_gamma   90.00
#
_symmetry.space_group_name_H-M   'P 1'
#
loop_
_entity.id
_entity.type
_entity.pdbx_description
1 polymer ?
#
loop_
_entity_poly.entity_id
_entity_poly.type
_entity_poly.pdbx_seq_one_letter_code
_entity_poly.pdbx_strand_id
1 'polypeptide(L)'
;MSPPYGVWAHICGTDLVRDETGQFYVLEDNLRVPSGVSYMLENRAITKRVLPELFEREDIKPIDAYPAQLLETLTALSPRQIERPEIVVLTPGIYNSAYFEHAFLAQQMGVELVEGADLFVGDDDCVYTKTIYGPERVDVIYRRIDDMFLDPEVFHPESVLGVPGLMRAWKAGNVALANAPGAGVADDKVVYAYVPALIRYYLDEEPILPNVETFLCQNDE
;
A
#
# COMPACT_ATOMS: atom_id res chain seq x y z
N MET A 1 0.29 -6.61 19.27
CA MET A 1 1.19 -5.72 18.51
C MET A 1 0.30 -4.80 17.71
N SER A 2 0.63 -3.50 17.68
CA SER A 2 -0.08 -2.54 16.85
C SER A 2 0.94 -1.86 15.94
N PRO A 3 0.64 -1.66 14.65
CA PRO A 3 1.50 -0.88 13.77
C PRO A 3 1.66 0.56 14.30
N PRO A 4 2.69 1.30 13.86
CA PRO A 4 2.83 2.72 14.16
C PRO A 4 1.50 3.47 13.95
N TYR A 5 1.15 4.35 14.88
CA TYR A 5 -0.10 5.12 14.91
C TYR A 5 -1.41 4.29 14.91
N GLY A 6 -1.33 2.96 15.04
CA GLY A 6 -2.50 2.09 14.91
C GLY A 6 -3.08 2.09 13.48
N VAL A 7 -2.25 2.33 12.46
CA VAL A 7 -2.67 2.37 11.06
C VAL A 7 -2.31 1.06 10.36
N TRP A 8 -3.31 0.35 9.85
CA TRP A 8 -3.10 -0.89 9.08
C TRP A 8 -3.00 -0.63 7.57
N ALA A 9 -3.94 0.15 7.04
CA ALA A 9 -3.96 0.55 5.64
C ALA A 9 -3.44 1.99 5.52
N HIS A 10 -2.20 2.13 5.07
CA HIS A 10 -1.55 3.43 4.84
C HIS A 10 -1.96 3.98 3.47
N ILE A 11 -2.17 3.08 2.52
CA ILE A 11 -2.77 3.37 1.22
C ILE A 11 -4.05 2.54 1.10
N CYS A 12 -5.16 3.22 0.80
CA CYS A 12 -6.46 2.61 0.58
C CYS A 12 -6.91 2.93 -0.85
N GLY A 13 -7.29 1.92 -1.62
CA GLY A 13 -7.94 2.10 -2.92
C GLY A 13 -9.43 1.81 -2.81
N THR A 14 -10.28 2.83 -2.94
CA THR A 14 -11.74 2.67 -2.89
C THR A 14 -12.31 2.82 -4.30
N ASP A 15 -12.96 1.77 -4.79
CA ASP A 15 -13.58 1.75 -6.10
C ASP A 15 -14.97 2.41 -6.03
N LEU A 16 -15.16 3.47 -6.81
CA LEU A 16 -16.39 4.25 -6.82
C LEU A 16 -17.11 4.10 -8.16
N VAL A 17 -18.42 3.88 -8.09
CA VAL A 17 -19.33 3.94 -9.24
C VAL A 17 -20.32 5.08 -9.07
N ARG A 18 -20.76 5.66 -10.18
CA ARG A 18 -21.78 6.71 -10.20
C ARG A 18 -23.00 6.21 -10.96
N ASP A 19 -24.17 6.24 -10.33
CA ASP A 19 -25.42 5.80 -10.95
C ASP A 19 -26.01 6.85 -11.91
N GLU A 20 -27.14 6.52 -12.54
CA GLU A 20 -27.85 7.39 -13.47
C GLU A 20 -28.43 8.67 -12.82
N THR A 21 -28.62 8.67 -11.50
CA THR A 21 -29.07 9.84 -10.73
C THR A 21 -27.90 10.75 -10.34
N GLY A 22 -26.67 10.27 -10.53
CA GLY A 22 -25.44 10.95 -10.20
C GLY A 22 -24.93 10.69 -8.79
N GLN A 23 -25.57 9.77 -8.04
CA GLN A 23 -25.13 9.33 -6.72
C GLN A 23 -23.90 8.42 -6.83
N PHE A 24 -22.92 8.63 -5.96
CA PHE A 24 -21.74 7.77 -5.87
C PHE A 24 -21.97 6.65 -4.87
N TYR A 25 -21.43 5.47 -5.18
CA TYR A 25 -21.43 4.30 -4.31
C TYR A 25 -20.04 3.70 -4.24
N VAL A 26 -19.68 3.19 -3.07
CA VAL A 26 -18.51 2.32 -2.92
C VAL A 26 -18.87 0.95 -3.46
N LEU A 27 -18.02 0.40 -4.33
CA LEU A 27 -18.15 -0.96 -4.88
C LEU A 27 -17.23 -1.94 -4.16
N GLU A 28 -16.02 -1.50 -3.83
CA GLU A 28 -14.98 -2.31 -3.20
C GLU A 28 -13.93 -1.40 -2.54
N ASP A 29 -13.32 -1.90 -1.48
CA ASP A 29 -12.14 -1.32 -0.86
C ASP A 29 -10.95 -2.26 -1.09
N ASN A 30 -9.77 -1.70 -1.30
CA ASN A 30 -8.53 -2.41 -1.54
C ASN A 30 -7.49 -1.95 -0.52
N LEU A 31 -7.25 -2.77 0.51
CA LEU A 31 -6.45 -2.42 1.69
C LEU A 31 -5.17 -3.27 1.81
N ARG A 32 -5.00 -4.28 0.96
CA ARG A 32 -3.77 -5.08 0.86
C ARG A 32 -2.65 -4.33 0.15
N VAL A 33 -2.60 -4.46 -1.18
CA VAL A 33 -1.56 -3.88 -2.04
C VAL A 33 -2.25 -3.13 -3.19
N PRO A 34 -2.93 -2.01 -2.93
CA PRO A 34 -3.64 -1.28 -3.97
C PRO A 34 -2.69 -0.80 -5.07
N SER A 35 -3.18 -0.77 -6.32
CA SER A 35 -2.44 -0.35 -7.50
C SER A 35 -3.29 0.59 -8.36
N GLY A 36 -2.67 1.27 -9.33
CA GLY A 36 -3.35 2.14 -10.29
C GLY A 36 -2.77 3.56 -10.37
N VAL A 37 -1.95 3.95 -9.39
CA VAL A 37 -1.48 5.32 -9.27
C VAL A 37 -0.50 5.70 -10.37
N SER A 38 0.35 4.77 -10.84
CA SER A 38 1.23 5.09 -11.97
C SER A 38 0.42 5.40 -13.23
N TYR A 39 -0.69 4.68 -13.46
CA TYR A 39 -1.57 4.96 -14.59
C TYR A 39 -2.23 6.32 -14.47
N MET A 40 -2.70 6.70 -13.28
CA MET A 40 -3.26 8.03 -13.03
C MET A 40 -2.27 9.14 -13.38
N LEU A 41 -1.01 9.02 -12.93
CA LEU A 41 0.04 10.00 -13.16
C LEU A 41 0.48 10.05 -14.63
N GLU A 42 0.73 8.89 -15.24
CA GLU A 42 1.14 8.80 -16.66
C GLU A 42 0.04 9.27 -17.60
N ASN A 43 -1.22 8.90 -17.35
CA ASN A 43 -2.35 9.40 -18.13
C ASN A 43 -2.38 10.93 -18.10
N ARG A 44 -2.21 11.55 -16.92
CA ARG A 44 -2.17 13.01 -16.82
C ARG A 44 -0.99 13.61 -17.59
N ALA A 45 0.20 13.03 -17.49
CA ALA A 45 1.37 13.49 -18.21
C ALA A 45 1.18 13.43 -19.73
N ILE A 46 0.61 12.33 -20.23
CA ILE A 46 0.29 12.13 -21.64
C ILE A 46 -0.81 13.10 -22.09
N THR A 47 -1.91 13.25 -21.34
CA THR A 47 -2.98 14.19 -21.70
C THR A 47 -2.46 15.61 -21.80
N LYS A 48 -1.61 16.05 -20.86
CA LYS A 48 -1.01 17.40 -20.90
C LYS A 48 -0.09 17.59 -22.10
N ARG A 49 0.62 16.54 -22.53
CA ARG A 49 1.49 16.57 -23.69
C ARG A 49 0.73 16.56 -25.02
N VAL A 50 -0.37 15.81 -25.10
CA VAL A 50 -1.14 15.62 -26.35
C VAL A 50 -2.22 16.67 -26.53
N LEU A 51 -2.84 17.15 -25.44
CA LEU A 51 -3.94 18.11 -25.43
C LEU A 51 -3.62 19.30 -24.50
N PRO A 52 -2.51 20.04 -24.70
CA PRO A 52 -2.14 21.16 -23.84
C PRO A 52 -3.21 22.25 -23.75
N GLU A 53 -3.95 22.50 -24.84
CA GLU A 53 -5.02 23.49 -24.91
C GLU A 53 -6.18 23.23 -23.94
N LEU A 54 -6.40 21.97 -23.53
CA LEU A 54 -7.40 21.63 -22.51
C LEU A 54 -7.00 22.24 -21.15
N PHE A 55 -5.71 22.20 -20.81
CA PHE A 55 -5.17 22.72 -19.56
C PHE A 55 -5.00 24.24 -19.56
N GLU A 56 -5.00 24.88 -20.74
CA GLU A 56 -5.06 26.34 -20.85
C GLU A 56 -6.47 26.90 -20.61
N ARG A 57 -7.50 26.09 -20.90
CA ARG A 57 -8.91 26.51 -20.84
C ARG A 57 -9.61 26.13 -19.54
N GLU A 58 -9.23 25.01 -18.95
CA GLU A 58 -9.86 24.46 -17.74
C GLU A 58 -8.89 24.51 -16.55
N ASP A 59 -9.39 24.82 -15.35
CA ASP A 59 -8.59 24.75 -14.11
C ASP A 59 -8.50 23.31 -13.59
N ILE A 60 -7.64 22.50 -14.23
CA ILE A 60 -7.42 21.11 -13.84
C ILE A 60 -6.38 21.05 -12.71
N LYS A 61 -6.78 20.52 -11.54
CA LYS A 61 -5.90 20.41 -10.37
C LYS A 61 -4.72 19.45 -10.61
N PRO A 62 -3.50 19.80 -10.12
CA PRO A 62 -2.33 18.94 -10.21
C PRO A 62 -2.49 17.67 -9.36
N ILE A 63 -1.78 16.62 -9.76
CA ILE A 63 -1.79 15.31 -9.07
C ILE A 63 -0.37 14.74 -8.88
N ASP A 64 0.64 15.44 -9.37
CA ASP A 64 2.06 15.07 -9.37
C ASP A 64 2.71 15.11 -7.98
N ALA A 65 2.02 15.68 -6.98
CA ALA A 65 2.48 15.66 -5.59
C ALA A 65 2.36 14.29 -4.91
N TYR A 66 1.63 13.33 -5.50
CA TYR A 66 1.35 12.03 -4.88
C TYR A 66 2.62 11.28 -4.42
N PRO A 67 3.67 11.08 -5.25
CA PRO A 67 4.84 10.31 -4.80
C PRO A 67 5.56 10.96 -3.61
N ALA A 68 5.62 12.30 -3.58
CA ALA A 68 6.21 13.03 -2.46
C ALA A 68 5.38 12.85 -1.16
N GLN A 69 4.06 12.89 -1.25
CA GLN A 69 3.16 12.62 -0.11
C GLN A 69 3.24 11.17 0.37
N LEU A 70 3.41 10.21 -0.56
CA LEU A 70 3.64 8.82 -0.22
C LEU A 70 4.96 8.65 0.54
N LEU A 71 6.05 9.27 0.05
CA LEU A 71 7.33 9.25 0.73
C LEU A 71 7.26 9.86 2.14
N GLU A 72 6.57 10.99 2.30
CA GLU A 72 6.34 11.62 3.60
C GLU A 72 5.57 10.69 4.55
N THR A 73 4.53 10.04 4.04
CA THR A 73 3.75 9.03 4.78
C THR A 73 4.65 7.88 5.24
N LEU A 74 5.46 7.31 4.34
CA LEU A 74 6.38 6.22 4.68
C LEU A 74 7.45 6.65 5.68
N THR A 75 8.01 7.85 5.51
CA THR A 75 9.01 8.44 6.42
C THR A 75 8.47 8.52 7.85
N ALA A 76 7.21 8.93 8.00
CA ALA A 76 6.56 9.05 9.32
C ALA A 76 6.42 7.71 10.06
N LEU A 77 6.47 6.57 9.36
CA LEU A 77 6.36 5.23 9.93
C LEU A 77 7.67 4.70 10.51
N SER A 78 8.79 5.36 10.26
CA SER A 78 10.10 4.90 10.72
C SER A 78 10.09 4.63 12.23
N PRO A 79 10.54 3.43 12.68
CA PRO A 79 10.67 3.13 14.10
C PRO A 79 11.84 3.91 14.74
N ARG A 80 12.76 4.43 13.93
CA ARG A 80 13.89 5.26 14.38
C ARG A 80 13.57 6.75 14.21
N GLN A 81 13.86 7.54 15.25
CA GLN A 81 13.82 9.01 15.19
C GLN A 81 15.11 9.55 14.56
N ILE A 82 15.23 9.41 13.24
CA ILE A 82 16.37 9.89 12.47
C ILE A 82 15.90 10.80 11.33
N GLU A 83 16.77 11.71 10.89
CA GLU A 83 16.42 12.71 9.88
C GLU A 83 16.08 12.09 8.51
N ARG A 84 16.75 10.98 8.17
CA ARG A 84 16.60 10.29 6.88
C ARG A 84 16.52 8.79 7.13
N PRO A 85 15.30 8.24 7.33
CA PRO A 85 15.12 6.80 7.42
C PRO A 85 15.37 6.13 6.07
N GLU A 86 15.84 4.90 6.13
CA GLU A 86 16.07 4.06 4.95
C GLU A 86 14.75 3.40 4.54
N ILE A 87 14.24 3.79 3.38
CA ILE A 87 12.95 3.34 2.86
C ILE A 87 13.20 2.56 1.58
N VAL A 88 12.55 1.41 1.43
CA VAL A 88 12.66 0.58 0.22
C VAL A 88 11.29 0.15 -0.29
N VAL A 89 11.17 -0.08 -1.60
CA VAL A 89 10.01 -0.71 -2.22
C VAL A 89 10.32 -2.18 -2.46
N LEU A 90 9.66 -3.08 -1.71
CA LEU A 90 9.82 -4.52 -1.89
C LEU A 90 8.89 -5.03 -2.99
N THR A 91 9.46 -5.53 -4.08
CA THR A 91 8.75 -6.01 -5.27
C THR A 91 8.90 -7.53 -5.44
N PRO A 92 7.89 -8.24 -6.00
CA PRO A 92 8.01 -9.64 -6.38
C PRO A 92 8.81 -9.86 -7.69
N GLY A 93 9.32 -8.78 -8.29
CA GLY A 93 10.16 -8.82 -9.49
C GLY A 93 9.41 -8.68 -10.82
N ILE A 94 10.18 -8.76 -11.91
CA ILE A 94 9.77 -8.38 -13.29
C ILE A 94 8.60 -9.16 -13.88
N TYR A 95 8.28 -10.34 -13.33
CA TYR A 95 7.20 -11.19 -13.82
C TYR A 95 5.83 -10.82 -13.23
N ASN A 96 5.76 -9.81 -12.36
CA ASN A 96 4.51 -9.28 -11.86
C ASN A 96 3.95 -8.20 -12.80
N SER A 97 2.65 -8.24 -13.07
CA SER A 97 1.97 -7.30 -13.97
C SER A 97 2.07 -5.84 -13.54
N ALA A 98 2.18 -5.57 -12.24
CA ALA A 98 2.32 -4.23 -11.67
C ALA A 98 3.79 -3.81 -11.46
N TYR A 99 4.78 -4.59 -11.91
CA TYR A 99 6.20 -4.26 -11.72
C TYR A 99 6.58 -2.86 -12.22
N PHE A 100 6.01 -2.43 -13.36
CA PHE A 100 6.19 -1.08 -13.86
C PHE A 100 5.80 -0.01 -12.82
N GLU A 101 4.68 -0.18 -12.14
CA GLU A 101 4.23 0.75 -11.11
C GLU A 101 5.18 0.75 -9.91
N HIS A 102 5.70 -0.41 -9.52
CA HIS A 102 6.62 -0.52 -8.38
C HIS A 102 7.90 0.26 -8.67
N ALA A 103 8.50 0.02 -9.85
CA ALA A 103 9.69 0.70 -10.30
C ALA A 103 9.46 2.21 -10.49
N PHE A 104 8.32 2.58 -11.08
CA PHE A 104 7.93 3.97 -11.26
C PHE A 104 7.82 4.71 -9.93
N LEU A 105 7.10 4.15 -8.94
CA LEU A 105 6.94 4.79 -7.63
C LEU A 105 8.27 4.85 -6.87
N ALA A 106 9.07 3.78 -6.89
CA ALA A 106 10.40 3.80 -6.29
C ALA A 106 11.27 4.92 -6.88
N GLN A 107 11.29 5.04 -8.21
CA GLN A 107 12.02 6.09 -8.92
C GLN A 107 11.49 7.49 -8.58
N GLN A 108 10.16 7.71 -8.57
CA GLN A 108 9.58 9.03 -8.27
C GLN A 108 9.78 9.44 -6.81
N MET A 109 9.81 8.48 -5.89
CA MET A 109 10.14 8.71 -4.47
C MET A 109 11.65 8.85 -4.22
N GLY A 110 12.49 8.39 -5.15
CA GLY A 110 13.95 8.38 -4.98
C GLY A 110 14.41 7.37 -3.94
N VAL A 111 13.74 6.22 -3.86
CA VAL A 111 14.06 5.11 -2.95
C VAL A 111 14.45 3.85 -3.72
N GLU A 112 15.12 2.92 -3.07
CA GLU A 112 15.55 1.68 -3.70
C GLU A 112 14.38 0.73 -3.99
N LEU A 113 14.41 0.11 -5.16
CA LEU A 113 13.53 -0.99 -5.54
C LEU A 113 14.28 -2.30 -5.28
N VAL A 114 13.77 -3.13 -4.38
CA VAL A 114 14.45 -4.34 -3.91
C VAL A 114 13.56 -5.57 -4.06
N GLU A 115 14.16 -6.72 -4.33
CA GLU A 115 13.52 -8.02 -4.23
C GLU A 115 13.85 -8.68 -2.88
N GLY A 116 13.11 -9.73 -2.49
CA GLY A 116 13.35 -10.41 -1.20
C GLY A 116 14.79 -10.93 -1.04
N ALA A 117 15.44 -11.31 -2.15
CA ALA A 117 16.82 -11.76 -2.16
C ALA A 117 17.85 -10.66 -1.85
N ASP A 118 17.50 -9.38 -2.02
CA ASP A 118 18.37 -8.24 -1.72
C ASP A 118 18.35 -7.89 -0.22
N LEU A 119 17.34 -8.37 0.50
CA LEU A 119 17.16 -8.14 1.93
C LEU A 119 17.57 -9.37 2.75
N PHE A 120 17.87 -9.14 4.02
CA PHE A 120 17.97 -10.21 5.02
C PHE A 120 17.67 -9.66 6.42
N VAL A 121 17.28 -10.53 7.34
CA VAL A 121 17.08 -10.19 8.76
C VAL A 121 18.31 -10.66 9.54
N GLY A 122 18.91 -9.77 10.31
CA GLY A 122 20.07 -10.08 11.16
C GLY A 122 19.68 -10.78 12.48
N ASP A 123 20.69 -11.24 13.23
CA ASP A 123 20.49 -11.87 14.55
C ASP A 123 19.88 -10.92 15.59
N ASP A 124 19.88 -9.61 15.33
CA ASP A 124 19.28 -8.57 16.15
C ASP A 124 17.82 -8.25 15.75
N ASP A 125 17.21 -9.08 14.90
CA ASP A 125 15.88 -8.90 14.32
C ASP A 125 15.74 -7.54 13.60
N CYS A 126 16.82 -6.99 13.03
CA CYS A 126 16.78 -5.84 12.14
C CYS A 126 16.82 -6.28 10.68
N VAL A 127 16.17 -5.52 9.79
CA VAL A 127 16.20 -5.78 8.35
C VAL A 127 17.32 -4.98 7.70
N TYR A 128 18.05 -5.61 6.77
CA TYR A 128 19.17 -5.01 6.07
C TYR A 128 19.08 -5.24 4.56
N THR A 129 19.47 -4.22 3.80
CA THR A 129 19.76 -4.33 2.37
C THR A 129 21.21 -4.76 2.17
N LYS A 130 21.45 -5.70 1.25
CA LYS A 130 22.79 -6.13 0.84
C LYS A 130 23.39 -5.09 -0.10
N THR A 131 24.45 -4.40 0.32
CA THR A 131 25.20 -3.49 -0.54
C THR A 131 26.66 -3.92 -0.66
N ILE A 132 27.37 -3.36 -1.64
CA ILE A 132 28.82 -3.59 -1.79
C ILE A 132 29.66 -2.92 -0.69
N TYR A 133 29.10 -1.96 0.04
CA TYR A 133 29.76 -1.26 1.15
C TYR A 133 29.48 -1.90 2.51
N GLY A 134 28.63 -2.91 2.54
CA GLY A 134 28.15 -3.58 3.75
C GLY A 134 26.63 -3.53 3.88
N PRO A 135 26.08 -4.19 4.91
CA PRO A 135 24.64 -4.17 5.14
C PRO A 135 24.17 -2.79 5.60
N GLU A 136 23.12 -2.28 4.96
CA GLU A 136 22.48 -1.01 5.35
C GLU A 136 21.10 -1.30 5.96
N ARG A 137 20.85 -0.75 7.16
CA ARG A 137 19.63 -1.05 7.92
C ARG A 137 18.42 -0.34 7.32
N VAL A 138 17.39 -1.10 7.00
CA VAL A 138 16.10 -0.63 6.49
C VAL A 138 15.16 -0.27 7.65
N ASP A 139 14.47 0.87 7.54
CA ASP A 139 13.48 1.34 8.51
C ASP A 139 12.05 1.04 8.08
N VAL A 140 11.76 1.24 6.80
CA VAL A 140 10.40 1.16 6.28
C VAL A 140 10.41 0.42 4.95
N ILE A 141 9.54 -0.58 4.84
CA ILE A 141 9.35 -1.31 3.59
C ILE A 141 7.95 -1.01 3.08
N TYR A 142 7.89 -0.34 1.92
CA TYR A 142 6.68 -0.29 1.13
C TYR A 142 6.55 -1.60 0.37
N ARG A 143 5.77 -2.54 0.90
CA ARG A 143 5.63 -3.88 0.34
C ARG A 143 4.65 -3.88 -0.83
N ARG A 144 5.07 -4.47 -1.94
CA ARG A 144 4.24 -4.76 -3.12
C ARG A 144 4.03 -6.27 -3.31
N ILE A 145 4.11 -7.01 -2.22
CA ILE A 145 3.96 -8.47 -2.13
C ILE A 145 2.82 -8.77 -1.15
N ASP A 146 1.99 -9.76 -1.47
CA ASP A 146 0.92 -10.25 -0.60
C ASP A 146 1.49 -10.86 0.71
N ASP A 147 0.72 -10.78 1.80
CA ASP A 147 1.12 -11.25 3.13
C ASP A 147 1.62 -12.69 3.08
N MET A 148 0.93 -13.56 2.34
CA MET A 148 1.23 -14.99 2.28
C MET A 148 2.62 -15.33 1.72
N PHE A 149 3.22 -14.40 0.99
CA PHE A 149 4.55 -14.57 0.38
C PHE A 149 5.64 -13.75 1.08
N LEU A 150 5.29 -12.98 2.11
CA LEU A 150 6.16 -11.97 2.71
C LEU A 150 7.29 -12.54 3.59
N ASP A 151 7.03 -13.63 4.30
CA ASP A 151 7.99 -14.30 5.18
C ASP A 151 7.75 -15.82 5.19
N PRO A 152 8.67 -16.63 4.61
CA PRO A 152 8.51 -18.07 4.56
C PRO A 152 8.58 -18.76 5.93
N GLU A 153 9.07 -18.10 6.98
CA GLU A 153 9.05 -18.68 8.32
C GLU A 153 7.66 -18.65 8.99
N VAL A 154 6.78 -17.77 8.51
CA VAL A 154 5.45 -17.54 9.10
C VAL A 154 4.32 -17.97 8.17
N PHE A 155 4.46 -17.71 6.88
CA PHE A 155 3.40 -17.92 5.89
C PHE A 155 3.72 -19.11 4.97
N HIS A 156 3.84 -18.92 3.65
CA HIS A 156 4.18 -19.99 2.73
C HIS A 156 5.69 -20.33 2.79
N PRO A 157 6.07 -21.52 3.27
CA PRO A 157 7.48 -21.89 3.46
C PRO A 157 8.26 -22.03 2.15
N GLU A 158 7.56 -22.22 1.03
CA GLU A 158 8.16 -22.28 -0.31
C GLU A 158 8.23 -20.91 -1.00
N SER A 159 7.82 -19.83 -0.33
CA SER A 159 7.93 -18.48 -0.91
C SER A 159 9.40 -18.10 -1.13
N VAL A 160 9.70 -17.69 -2.36
CA VAL A 160 11.00 -17.13 -2.76
C VAL A 160 10.96 -15.60 -2.91
N LEU A 161 9.80 -14.99 -2.70
CA LEU A 161 9.58 -13.55 -2.92
C LEU A 161 9.83 -12.72 -1.65
N GLY A 162 9.59 -13.32 -0.49
CA GLY A 162 9.68 -12.67 0.82
C GLY A 162 11.08 -12.68 1.42
N VAL A 163 11.15 -12.28 2.69
CA VAL A 163 12.39 -12.22 3.47
C VAL A 163 12.22 -13.06 4.74
N PRO A 164 12.98 -14.16 4.92
CA PRO A 164 12.91 -14.98 6.13
C PRO A 164 13.16 -14.14 7.39
N GLY A 165 12.22 -14.20 8.35
CA GLY A 165 12.31 -13.51 9.63
C GLY A 165 11.78 -12.07 9.62
N LEU A 166 11.24 -11.60 8.50
CA LEU A 166 10.69 -10.24 8.38
C LEU A 166 9.56 -9.98 9.38
N MET A 167 8.72 -10.97 9.65
CA MET A 167 7.66 -10.85 10.63
C MET A 167 8.19 -10.77 12.06
N ARG A 168 9.34 -11.38 12.35
CA ARG A 168 10.02 -11.19 13.65
C ARG A 168 10.52 -9.76 13.80
N ALA A 169 11.18 -9.23 12.77
CA ALA A 169 11.68 -7.85 12.76
C ALA A 169 10.55 -6.82 12.91
N TRP A 170 9.44 -7.01 12.19
CA TRP A 170 8.25 -6.18 12.33
C TRP A 170 7.64 -6.31 13.73
N LYS A 171 7.57 -7.53 14.28
CA LYS A 171 7.08 -7.79 15.64
C LYS A 171 7.92 -7.17 16.75
N ALA A 172 9.24 -7.11 16.54
CA ALA A 172 10.17 -6.44 17.43
C ALA A 172 10.08 -4.90 17.33
N GLY A 173 9.36 -4.36 16.34
CA GLY A 173 9.28 -2.93 16.07
C GLY A 173 10.55 -2.36 15.44
N ASN A 174 11.37 -3.21 14.81
CA ASN A 174 12.65 -2.82 14.22
C ASN A 174 12.53 -2.32 12.78
N VAL A 175 11.40 -2.59 12.12
CA VAL A 175 11.04 -2.16 10.75
C VAL A 175 9.54 -1.89 10.69
N ALA A 176 9.12 -0.92 9.88
CA ALA A 176 7.72 -0.68 9.55
C ALA A 176 7.35 -1.26 8.18
N LEU A 177 6.12 -1.77 8.05
CA LEU A 177 5.59 -2.35 6.82
C LEU A 177 4.37 -1.56 6.37
N ALA A 178 4.40 -1.10 5.12
CA ALA A 178 3.29 -0.39 4.49
C ALA A 178 2.81 -1.17 3.26
N ASN A 179 1.55 -1.60 3.16
CA ASN A 179 0.56 -1.67 4.24
C ASN A 179 0.94 -2.71 5.30
N ALA A 180 0.36 -2.60 6.50
CA ALA A 180 0.64 -3.54 7.58
C ALA A 180 0.08 -4.93 7.23
N PRO A 181 0.79 -6.03 7.55
CA PRO A 181 0.25 -7.37 7.43
C PRO A 181 -1.07 -7.54 8.19
N GLY A 182 -2.03 -8.23 7.58
CA GLY A 182 -3.37 -8.47 8.13
C GLY A 182 -4.42 -7.39 7.79
N ALA A 183 -4.06 -6.32 7.08
CA ALA A 183 -5.04 -5.32 6.60
C ALA A 183 -6.15 -5.93 5.72
N GLY A 184 -5.87 -7.07 5.06
CA GLY A 184 -6.81 -7.76 4.18
C GLY A 184 -8.03 -8.40 4.85
N VAL A 185 -8.12 -8.37 6.18
CA VAL A 185 -9.36 -8.72 6.89
C VAL A 185 -10.42 -7.64 6.68
N ALA A 186 -10.01 -6.37 6.58
CA ALA A 186 -10.92 -5.24 6.44
C ALA A 186 -11.46 -5.04 5.02
N ASP A 187 -10.78 -5.57 4.00
CA ASP A 187 -11.23 -5.53 2.59
C ASP A 187 -11.93 -6.81 2.11
N ASP A 188 -12.18 -7.76 3.02
CA ASP A 188 -12.91 -8.97 2.66
C ASP A 188 -14.36 -8.65 2.25
N LYS A 189 -14.86 -9.36 1.23
CA LYS A 189 -16.22 -9.16 0.70
C LYS A 189 -17.32 -9.33 1.75
N VAL A 190 -17.11 -10.16 2.76
CA VAL A 190 -18.04 -10.31 3.88
C VAL A 190 -18.04 -9.05 4.74
N VAL A 191 -16.86 -8.52 5.05
CA VAL A 191 -16.71 -7.32 5.89
C VAL A 191 -17.25 -6.07 5.18
N TYR A 192 -17.09 -5.99 3.86
CA TYR A 192 -17.65 -4.91 3.03
C TYR A 192 -19.15 -4.68 3.31
N ALA A 193 -19.96 -5.73 3.46
CA ALA A 193 -21.39 -5.60 3.76
C ALA A 193 -21.68 -4.90 5.09
N TYR A 194 -20.71 -4.91 6.02
CA TYR A 194 -20.84 -4.31 7.35
C TYR A 194 -20.19 -2.93 7.47
N VAL A 195 -19.44 -2.44 6.47
CA VAL A 195 -18.74 -1.14 6.52
C VAL A 195 -19.66 0.03 6.96
N PRO A 196 -20.91 0.16 6.44
CA PRO A 196 -21.84 1.18 6.93
C PRO A 196 -22.15 1.09 8.44
N ALA A 197 -22.22 -0.13 8.99
CA ALA A 197 -22.43 -0.34 10.41
C ALA A 197 -21.15 -0.05 11.23
N LEU A 198 -19.98 -0.37 10.68
CA LEU A 198 -18.69 -0.04 11.30
C LEU A 198 -18.48 1.47 11.43
N ILE A 199 -18.83 2.25 10.39
CA ILE A 199 -18.78 3.72 10.44
C ILE A 199 -19.62 4.25 11.60
N ARG A 200 -20.88 3.81 11.71
CA ARG A 200 -21.76 4.20 12.83
C ARG A 200 -21.21 3.78 14.18
N TYR A 201 -20.68 2.56 14.28
CA TYR A 201 -20.16 2.02 15.53
C TYR A 201 -18.91 2.75 16.02
N TYR A 202 -17.94 3.02 15.13
CA TYR A 202 -16.65 3.60 15.51
C TYR A 202 -16.63 5.13 15.51
N LEU A 203 -17.43 5.77 14.65
CA LEU A 203 -17.42 7.23 14.46
C LEU A 203 -18.67 7.92 15.01
N ASP A 204 -19.74 7.18 15.34
CA ASP A 204 -21.05 7.75 15.70
C ASP A 204 -21.61 8.69 14.60
N GLU A 205 -21.32 8.35 13.34
CA GLU A 205 -21.67 9.12 12.14
C GLU A 205 -22.45 8.27 11.12
N GLU A 206 -23.26 8.93 10.30
CA GLU A 206 -23.88 8.29 9.14
C GLU A 206 -22.92 8.22 7.95
N PRO A 207 -22.85 7.10 7.22
CA PRO A 207 -22.00 6.97 6.04
C PRO A 207 -22.32 8.03 4.98
N ILE A 208 -21.31 8.82 4.59
CA ILE A 208 -21.44 9.82 3.53
C ILE A 208 -21.60 9.15 2.15
N LEU A 209 -20.83 8.09 1.91
CA LEU A 209 -20.92 7.28 0.70
C LEU A 209 -21.65 5.97 1.01
N PRO A 210 -22.75 5.65 0.31
CA PRO A 210 -23.40 4.36 0.43
C PRO A 210 -22.58 3.25 -0.23
N ASN A 211 -22.73 2.02 0.27
CA ASN A 211 -22.26 0.83 -0.41
C ASN A 211 -23.27 0.40 -1.48
N VAL A 212 -22.80 -0.25 -2.54
CA VAL A 212 -23.67 -1.03 -3.42
C VAL A 212 -24.28 -2.19 -2.64
N GLU A 213 -25.59 -2.42 -2.80
CA GLU A 213 -26.30 -3.53 -2.19
C GLU A 213 -25.62 -4.86 -2.54
N THR A 214 -25.23 -5.61 -1.51
CA THR A 214 -24.48 -6.86 -1.65
C THR A 214 -25.08 -7.93 -0.76
N PHE A 215 -25.49 -9.03 -1.39
CA PHE A 215 -26.14 -10.15 -0.70
C PHE A 215 -25.09 -11.14 -0.21
N LEU A 216 -25.13 -11.44 1.09
CA LEU A 216 -24.30 -12.48 1.68
C LEU A 216 -25.00 -13.84 1.50
N CYS A 217 -24.51 -14.68 0.59
CA CYS A 217 -25.15 -15.98 0.27
C CYS A 217 -25.23 -16.98 1.45
N GLN A 218 -24.61 -16.68 2.58
CA GLN A 218 -24.72 -17.47 3.82
C GLN A 218 -25.93 -17.04 4.68
N ASN A 219 -26.55 -15.91 4.36
CA ASN A 219 -27.80 -15.49 4.95
C ASN A 219 -28.94 -16.10 4.14
N ASP A 220 -29.83 -16.83 4.81
CA ASP A 220 -30.99 -17.49 4.18
C ASP A 220 -32.14 -16.49 3.89
N GLU A 221 -32.02 -15.26 4.39
CA GLU A 221 -32.85 -14.09 4.06
C GLU A 221 -32.24 -13.29 2.90
#